data_AF-A0A7X9JVV7-F1
#
_entry.id   AF-A0A7X9JVV7-F1
#
_cell.length_a   1.000
_cell.length_b   1.000
_cell.length_c   1.000
_cell.angle_alpha   90.00
_cell.angle_beta   90.00
_cell.angle_gamma   90.00
#
_symmetry.space_group_name_H-M   'P 1'
#
loop_
_entity.id
_entity.type
_entity.pdbx_description
1 polymer ?
#
loop_
_entity_poly.entity_id
_entity_poly.type
_entity_poly.pdbx_seq_one_letter_code
_entity_poly.pdbx_strand_id
1 'polypeptide(L)'
;SGHRSKNLSEFDGQKFDYVITLCGDANEACPLYIGGTKKIHIGFDDPAKATGNSEEIHQEFRRVRDEIKEKLTAFWCKEKIININ
;
A
#
# COMPACT_ATOMS: atom_id res chain seq x y z
N SER A 1 -5.49 11.29 15.92
CA SER A 1 -5.08 11.03 14.53
C SER A 1 -4.04 12.07 14.13
N GLY A 2 -2.82 11.66 13.76
CA GLY A 2 -1.73 12.58 13.38
C GLY A 2 -1.31 12.49 11.91
N HIS A 3 -2.06 11.74 11.09
CA HIS A 3 -1.76 11.53 9.68
C HIS A 3 -2.43 12.58 8.80
N ARG A 4 -1.79 12.93 7.68
CA ARG A 4 -2.35 13.76 6.61
C ARG A 4 -2.02 13.19 5.24
N SER A 5 -2.82 13.56 4.24
CA SER A 5 -2.49 13.30 2.84
C SER A 5 -1.22 14.07 2.43
N LYS A 6 -0.38 13.43 1.60
CA LYS A 6 0.89 13.97 1.10
C LYS A 6 1.01 13.68 -0.38
N ASN A 7 1.58 14.62 -1.14
CA ASN A 7 1.97 14.35 -2.52
C ASN A 7 3.35 13.66 -2.54
N LEU A 8 3.61 12.87 -3.58
CA LEU A 8 4.91 12.22 -3.75
C LEU A 8 6.06 13.24 -3.92
N SER A 9 5.80 14.41 -4.50
CA SER A 9 6.79 15.48 -4.68
C SER A 9 7.40 15.97 -3.37
N GLU A 10 6.73 15.75 -2.23
CA GLU A 10 7.25 16.08 -0.91
C GLU A 10 8.46 15.22 -0.50
N PHE A 11 8.69 14.10 -1.19
CA PHE A 11 9.75 13.14 -0.91
C PHE A 11 10.83 13.11 -2.01
N ASP A 12 10.89 14.12 -2.87
CA ASP A 12 11.89 14.20 -3.93
C ASP A 12 13.32 14.16 -3.36
N GLY A 13 14.20 13.39 -4.00
CA GLY A 13 15.57 13.15 -3.54
C GLY A 13 15.69 12.20 -2.33
N GLN A 14 14.59 11.77 -1.70
CA GLN A 14 14.64 10.77 -0.64
C GLN A 14 14.82 9.36 -1.22
N LYS A 15 15.68 8.58 -0.57
CA LYS A 15 15.89 7.17 -0.91
C LYS A 15 15.02 6.28 -0.05
N PHE A 16 14.42 5.28 -0.67
CA PHE A 16 13.62 4.24 -0.03
C PHE A 16 14.18 2.87 -0.37
N ASP A 17 14.27 1.99 0.62
CA ASP A 17 14.61 0.59 0.39
C ASP A 17 13.44 -0.16 -0.26
N TYR A 18 12.21 0.19 0.14
CA TYR A 18 10.97 -0.44 -0.31
C TYR A 18 9.93 0.61 -0.71
N VAL A 19 9.27 0.37 -1.84
CA VAL A 19 8.08 1.12 -2.26
C VAL A 19 6.96 0.11 -2.51
N ILE A 20 5.89 0.21 -1.72
CA ILE A 20 4.72 -0.66 -1.82
C ILE A 20 3.55 0.14 -2.38
N THR A 21 3.04 -0.27 -3.53
CA THR A 21 1.86 0.34 -4.17
C THR A 21 0.62 -0.51 -3.87
N LEU A 22 -0.47 0.15 -3.46
CA LEU A 22 -1.67 -0.51 -2.92
C LEU A 22 -2.84 -0.61 -3.92
N CYS A 23 -2.87 0.23 -4.95
CA CYS A 23 -3.93 0.25 -5.95
C CYS A 23 -3.32 0.27 -7.37
N GLY A 24 -4.04 -0.24 -8.36
CA GLY A 24 -3.59 -0.28 -9.76
C GLY A 24 -3.21 1.11 -10.29
N ASP A 25 -4.05 2.12 -10.02
CA ASP A 25 -3.77 3.52 -10.37
C ASP A 25 -2.45 4.04 -9.74
N ALA A 26 -2.12 3.58 -8.53
CA ALA A 26 -0.89 3.97 -7.84
C ALA A 26 0.37 3.28 -8.40
N ASN A 27 0.21 2.13 -9.07
CA ASN A 27 1.33 1.42 -9.69
C ASN A 27 1.84 2.14 -10.95
N GLU A 28 0.91 2.74 -11.72
CA GLU A 28 1.18 3.45 -12.96
C GLU A 28 1.68 4.89 -12.73
N ALA A 29 1.15 5.57 -11.71
CA ALA A 29 1.55 6.95 -11.38
C ALA A 29 2.91 7.06 -10.67
N CYS A 30 3.47 5.95 -10.17
CA CYS A 30 4.70 5.98 -9.39
C CYS A 30 5.93 6.12 -10.30
N PRO A 31 6.69 7.23 -10.22
CA PRO A 31 7.91 7.42 -10.99
C PRO A 31 8.92 6.30 -10.69
N LEU A 32 9.76 6.00 -11.67
CA LEU A 32 10.88 5.08 -11.51
C LEU A 32 11.82 5.63 -10.43
N TYR A 33 11.82 5.01 -9.24
CA TYR A 33 12.83 5.29 -8.23
C TYR A 33 14.16 4.73 -8.73
N ILE A 34 15.05 5.63 -9.16
CA ILE A 34 16.36 5.26 -9.71
C ILE A 34 17.29 4.91 -8.55
N GLY A 35 17.78 3.67 -8.50
CA GLY A 35 18.90 3.26 -7.64
C GLY A 35 18.59 2.28 -6.50
N GLY A 36 18.09 1.08 -6.84
CA GLY A 36 18.10 -0.08 -5.92
C GLY A 36 16.86 -0.25 -5.03
N THR A 37 15.85 0.60 -5.18
CA THR A 37 14.58 0.47 -4.46
C THR A 37 13.79 -0.76 -4.92
N LYS A 38 13.39 -1.62 -3.97
CA LYS A 38 12.49 -2.74 -4.23
C LYS A 38 11.06 -2.23 -4.39
N LYS A 39 10.55 -2.22 -5.63
CA LYS A 39 9.14 -1.89 -5.93
C LYS A 39 8.29 -3.15 -5.81
N ILE A 40 7.26 -3.08 -4.98
CA ILE A 40 6.29 -4.16 -4.77
C ILE A 40 4.90 -3.60 -5.02
N HIS A 41 4.09 -4.38 -5.73
CA HIS A 41 2.68 -4.08 -5.90
C HIS A 41 1.84 -5.09 -5.14
N ILE A 42 0.97 -4.60 -4.27
CA ILE A 42 -0.02 -5.41 -3.56
C ILE A 42 -1.37 -4.74 -3.83
N GLY A 43 -2.12 -5.29 -4.78
CA GLY A 43 -3.43 -4.73 -5.14
C GLY A 43 -4.49 -4.95 -4.07
N PHE A 44 -5.27 -3.91 -3.81
CA PHE A 44 -6.48 -3.90 -3.00
C PHE A 44 -7.59 -3.17 -3.76
N ASP A 45 -8.83 -3.57 -3.48
CA ASP A 45 -10.00 -2.82 -3.94
C ASP A 45 -10.03 -1.43 -3.29
N ASP A 46 -10.52 -0.44 -4.02
CA ASP A 46 -10.73 0.90 -3.47
C ASP A 46 -12.09 0.96 -2.77
N PRO A 47 -12.13 1.00 -1.41
CA PRO A 47 -13.39 1.03 -0.68
C PRO A 47 -14.17 2.33 -0.91
N ALA A 48 -13.53 3.39 -1.43
CA ALA A 48 -14.22 4.62 -1.79
C ALA A 48 -15.12 4.46 -3.02
N LYS A 49 -14.92 3.41 -3.83
CA LYS A 49 -15.78 3.06 -4.97
C LYS A 49 -16.95 2.14 -4.59
N ALA A 50 -17.03 1.69 -3.33
CA ALA A 50 -18.12 0.85 -2.87
C ALA A 50 -19.47 1.58 -2.96
N THR A 51 -20.49 0.87 -3.42
CA THR A 51 -21.87 1.37 -3.56
C THR A 51 -22.82 0.58 -2.69
N GLY A 52 -23.80 1.24 -2.08
CA GLY A 52 -24.78 0.59 -1.20
C GLY A 52 -25.21 1.53 -0.09
N ASN A 53 -25.80 0.98 0.96
CA ASN A 53 -26.09 1.73 2.18
C ASN A 53 -24.82 1.97 3.01
N SER A 54 -24.91 2.87 3.99
CA SER A 54 -23.75 3.27 4.81
C SER A 54 -23.07 2.10 5.54
N GLU A 55 -23.83 1.07 5.95
CA GLU A 55 -23.28 -0.11 6.61
C GLU A 55 -22.51 -0.99 5.61
N GLU A 56 -23.05 -1.19 4.40
CA GLU A 56 -22.36 -1.93 3.33
C GLU A 56 -21.04 -1.25 2.95
N ILE A 57 -21.07 0.07 2.76
CA ILE A 57 -19.85 0.85 2.49
C ILE A 57 -18.85 0.68 3.64
N HIS A 58 -19.30 0.83 4.88
CA HIS A 58 -18.42 0.72 6.04
C HIS A 58 -17.85 -0.69 6.24
N GLN A 59 -18.61 -1.73 5.86
CA GLN A 59 -18.13 -3.12 5.80
C GLN A 59 -17.01 -3.29 4.77
N GLU A 60 -17.14 -2.70 3.58
CA GLU A 60 -16.06 -2.72 2.58
C GLU A 60 -14.79 -2.03 3.07
N PHE A 61 -14.89 -0.88 3.74
CA PHE A 61 -13.73 -0.23 4.36
C PHE A 61 -13.04 -1.14 5.39
N ARG A 62 -13.81 -1.86 6.22
CA ARG A 62 -13.26 -2.79 7.21
C ARG A 62 -12.62 -4.00 6.55
N ARG A 63 -13.26 -4.58 5.54
CA ARG A 63 -12.73 -5.70 4.76
C ARG A 63 -11.38 -5.35 4.14
N VAL A 64 -11.29 -4.23 3.43
CA VAL A 64 -10.04 -3.81 2.78
C VAL A 64 -8.95 -3.49 3.82
N ARG A 65 -9.29 -2.83 4.94
CA ARG A 65 -8.35 -2.59 6.04
C ARG A 65 -7.76 -3.89 6.58
N ASP A 66 -8.61 -4.89 6.82
CA ASP A 66 -8.19 -6.17 7.40
C ASP A 66 -7.34 -6.96 6.39
N GLU A 67 -7.71 -6.93 5.11
CA GLU A 67 -6.92 -7.51 4.02
C GLU A 67 -5.52 -6.86 3.91
N ILE A 68 -5.43 -5.53 4.01
CA ILE A 68 -4.14 -4.80 4.04
C ILE A 68 -3.29 -5.29 5.21
N LYS A 69 -3.88 -5.41 6.40
CA LYS A 69 -3.18 -5.88 7.59
C LYS A 69 -2.63 -7.29 7.39
N GLU A 70 -3.44 -8.21 6.89
CA GLU A 70 -3.04 -9.60 6.66
C GLU A 70 -1.93 -9.71 5.62
N LYS A 71 -2.10 -9.11 4.44
CA LYS A 71 -1.10 -9.19 3.36
C LYS A 71 0.22 -8.55 3.75
N LEU A 72 0.21 -7.38 4.39
CA LEU A 72 1.45 -6.72 4.81
C LEU A 72 2.14 -7.49 5.94
N THR A 73 1.37 -8.02 6.91
CA THR A 73 1.94 -8.87 7.97
C THR A 73 2.59 -10.12 7.39
N ALA A 74 1.92 -10.79 6.45
CA ALA A 74 2.45 -11.95 5.75
C ALA A 74 3.70 -11.61 4.92
N PHE A 75 3.70 -10.47 4.24
CA PHE A 75 4.85 -9.97 3.48
C PHE A 75 6.09 -9.80 4.37
N TRP A 76 5.95 -9.12 5.52
CA TRP A 76 7.07 -8.91 6.43
C TRP A 76 7.50 -10.18 7.18
N CYS A 77 6.56 -11.07 7.49
CA CYS A 77 6.89 -12.36 8.07
C CYS A 77 7.74 -13.19 7.09
N LYS A 78 7.32 -13.25 5.82
CA LYS A 78 8.07 -13.94 4.77
C LYS A 78 9.44 -13.33 4.55
N GLU A 79 9.54 -12.00 4.39
CA GLU A 79 10.81 -11.27 4.20
C GLU A 79 11.79 -11.52 5.36
N LYS A 80 11.32 -11.54 6.62
CA LYS A 80 12.18 -11.90 7.77
C LYS A 80 12.70 -13.34 7.69
N ILE A 81 11.92 -14.28 7.17
CA ILE A 81 12.36 -15.68 7.01
C ILE A 81 13.43 -15.81 5.91
N ILE A 82 13.35 -15.01 4.83
CA ILE A 82 14.35 -15.05 3.74
C ILE A 82 15.68 -14.41 4.13
N ASN A 83 15.68 -13.43 5.04
CA ASN A 83 16.90 -12.73 5.50
C ASN A 83 17.56 -13.35 6.74
N ILE A 84 17.13 -14.54 7.18
CA ILE A 84 17.75 -15.33 8.27
C ILE A 84 18.52 -16.56 7.73
N ASN A 85 18.46 -16.83 6.42
CA ASN A 85 19.32 -17.81 5.73
C ASN A 85 20.47 -17.13 5.00
#